data_AF-A0A379GG32-F1
#
_entry.id   AF-A0A379GG32-F1
#
_cell.length_a   1.000
_cell.length_b   1.000
_cell.length_c   1.000
_cell.angle_alpha   90.00
_cell.angle_beta   90.00
_cell.angle_gamma   90.00
#
_symmetry.space_group_name_H-M   'P 1'
#
loop_
_entity.id
_entity.type
_entity.pdbx_description
1 polymer ?
#
loop_
_entity_poly.entity_id
_entity_poly.type
_entity_poly.pdbx_seq_one_letter_code
_entity_poly.pdbx_strand_id
1 'polypeptide(L)'
;MVADYLAVGIDPKLSTLCLQSALPALSELTMLYLNIVTVSRLERNPTVKHEILQKNLSRSLPAGFLTYPVSQAADITAFSADIVPAGRRSIAYD
;
A
#
# COMPACT_ATOMS: atom_id res chain seq x y z
N MET A 1 0.03 -18.26 0.18
CA MET A 1 0.78 -17.10 -0.34
C MET A 1 2.27 -17.37 -0.45
N VAL A 2 3.05 -17.47 0.64
CA VAL A 2 4.51 -17.71 0.52
C VAL A 2 4.79 -19.03 -0.21
N ALA A 3 4.07 -20.11 0.15
CA ALA A 3 4.19 -21.38 -0.55
C ALA A 3 3.88 -21.27 -2.05
N ASP A 4 2.89 -20.45 -2.45
CA ASP A 4 2.54 -20.25 -3.86
C ASP A 4 3.64 -19.51 -4.61
N TYR A 5 4.27 -18.50 -3.99
CA TYR A 5 5.43 -17.80 -4.55
C TYR A 5 6.61 -18.75 -4.79
N LEU A 6 6.90 -19.63 -3.84
CA LEU A 6 7.95 -20.64 -4.00
C LEU A 6 7.58 -21.65 -5.09
N ALA A 7 6.32 -22.08 -5.15
CA ALA A 7 5.83 -23.04 -6.15
C ALA A 7 5.92 -22.51 -7.58
N VAL A 8 5.76 -21.19 -7.79
CA VAL A 8 5.92 -20.55 -9.12
C VAL A 8 7.36 -20.10 -9.41
N GLY A 9 8.32 -20.43 -8.54
CA GLY A 9 9.75 -20.26 -8.79
C GLY A 9 10.38 -18.96 -8.27
N ILE A 10 9.71 -18.22 -7.37
CA ILE A 10 10.38 -17.12 -6.66
C ILE A 10 11.42 -17.71 -5.70
N ASP A 11 12.70 -17.52 -6.01
CA ASP A 11 13.83 -18.01 -5.21
C ASP A 11 14.19 -17.02 -4.08
N PRO A 12 14.07 -17.39 -2.79
CA PRO A 12 14.47 -16.55 -1.66
C PRO A 12 15.96 -16.21 -1.61
N LYS A 13 16.81 -16.90 -2.37
CA LYS A 13 18.24 -16.56 -2.51
C LYS A 13 18.46 -15.39 -3.47
N LEU A 14 17.51 -15.12 -4.36
CA LEU A 14 17.55 -14.02 -5.33
C LEU A 14 16.60 -12.88 -4.95
N SER A 15 15.53 -13.18 -4.21
CA SER A 15 14.48 -12.25 -3.84
C SER A 15 14.29 -12.20 -2.32
N THR A 16 14.08 -11.01 -1.77
CA THR A 16 13.72 -10.87 -0.35
C THR A 16 12.20 -10.92 -0.18
N LEU A 17 11.70 -11.99 0.43
CA LEU A 17 10.31 -12.10 0.88
C LEU A 17 10.23 -11.65 2.34
N CYS A 18 9.43 -10.64 2.64
CA CYS A 18 9.27 -10.12 4.00
C CYS A 18 7.81 -10.07 4.43
N LEU A 19 7.59 -10.14 5.75
CA LEU A 19 6.29 -9.90 6.37
C LEU A 19 6.21 -8.44 6.79
N GLN A 20 5.31 -7.68 6.18
CA GLN A 20 5.18 -6.23 6.41
C GLN A 20 5.01 -5.88 7.90
N SER A 21 4.19 -6.65 8.63
CA SER A 21 3.96 -6.43 10.06
C SER A 21 5.16 -6.74 10.95
N ALA A 22 6.17 -7.46 10.44
CA ALA A 22 7.43 -7.71 11.15
C ALA A 22 8.45 -6.57 10.97
N LEU A 23 8.11 -5.52 10.23
CA LEU A 23 8.97 -4.38 9.94
C LEU A 23 8.37 -3.10 10.55
N PRO A 24 8.58 -2.83 11.86
CA PRO A 24 7.96 -1.70 12.55
C PRO A 24 8.35 -0.33 11.96
N ALA A 25 9.51 -0.23 11.30
CA ALA A 25 9.95 0.96 10.59
C ALA A 25 8.96 1.40 9.49
N LEU A 26 8.21 0.47 8.88
CA LEU A 26 7.19 0.80 7.87
C LEU A 26 6.02 1.56 8.50
N SER A 27 5.58 1.14 9.68
CA SER A 27 4.53 1.83 10.44
C SER A 27 5.00 3.21 10.91
N GLU A 28 6.24 3.33 11.36
CA GLU A 28 6.84 4.62 11.74
C GLU A 28 6.91 5.58 10.55
N LEU A 29 7.41 5.11 9.40
CA LEU A 29 7.49 5.92 8.19
C LEU A 29 6.10 6.31 7.66
N THR A 30 5.12 5.41 7.76
CA THR A 30 3.71 5.72 7.46
C THR A 30 3.22 6.88 8.32
N MET A 31 3.51 6.86 9.63
CA MET A 31 3.12 7.94 10.54
C MET A 31 3.78 9.27 10.18
N LEU A 32 5.05 9.25 9.76
CA LEU A 32 5.72 10.46 9.27
C LEU A 32 5.06 10.98 7.98
N TYR A 33 4.74 10.09 7.04
CA TYR A 33 4.11 10.44 5.77
C TYR A 33 2.68 10.98 5.93
N LEU A 34 1.96 10.57 6.97
CA LEU A 34 0.64 11.12 7.28
C LEU A 34 0.68 12.63 7.59
N ASN A 35 1.83 13.19 7.96
CA ASN A 35 1.98 14.63 8.20
C ASN A 35 2.20 15.45 6.91
N ILE A 36 2.46 14.82 5.77
CA ILE A 36 2.74 15.51 4.49
C ILE A 36 1.65 15.30 3.43
N VAL A 37 0.53 14.68 3.82
CA VAL A 37 -0.64 14.43 2.98
C VAL A 37 -1.89 14.93 3.68
N THR A 38 -2.85 15.45 2.93
CA THR A 38 -4.12 15.92 3.48
C THR A 38 -5.23 14.89 3.30
N VAL A 39 -6.19 14.87 4.22
CA VAL A 39 -7.42 14.06 4.10
C VAL A 39 -8.09 14.30 2.74
N SER A 40 -8.23 15.56 2.32
CA SER A 40 -8.83 15.91 1.02
C SER A 40 -8.06 15.36 -0.19
N ARG A 41 -6.75 15.08 -0.08
CA ARG A 41 -6.01 14.37 -1.14
C ARG A 41 -6.33 12.88 -1.13
N LEU A 42 -6.46 12.27 0.04
CA LEU A 42 -6.82 10.85 0.18
C LEU A 42 -8.25 10.57 -0.31
N GLU A 43 -9.21 11.42 0.04
CA GLU A 43 -10.62 11.28 -0.37
C GLU A 43 -10.82 11.44 -1.90
N ARG A 44 -9.91 12.15 -2.56
CA ARG A 44 -9.91 12.33 -4.02
C ARG A 44 -9.21 11.21 -4.78
N ASN A 45 -8.55 10.27 -4.09
CA ASN A 45 -7.92 9.14 -4.77
C ASN A 45 -9.01 8.29 -5.47
N PRO A 46 -8.97 8.14 -6.81
CA PRO A 46 -10.03 7.50 -7.57
C PRO A 46 -10.21 6.02 -7.20
N THR A 47 -9.10 5.33 -6.92
CA THR A 47 -9.10 3.92 -6.51
C THR A 47 -9.71 3.75 -5.13
N VAL A 48 -9.28 4.52 -4.13
CA VAL A 48 -9.86 4.49 -2.79
C VAL A 48 -11.37 4.75 -2.85
N LYS A 49 -11.78 5.80 -3.58
CA LYS A 49 -13.19 6.15 -3.74
C LYS A 49 -14.00 5.02 -4.40
N HIS A 50 -13.46 4.40 -5.45
CA HIS A 50 -14.11 3.28 -6.11
C HIS A 50 -14.25 2.07 -5.17
N GLU A 51 -13.21 1.75 -4.41
CA GLU A 51 -13.24 0.62 -3.47
C GLU A 51 -14.18 0.85 -2.30
N ILE A 52 -14.29 2.09 -1.79
CA ILE A 52 -15.28 2.45 -0.75
C ILE A 52 -16.70 2.16 -1.24
N LEU A 53 -17.01 2.54 -2.49
CA LEU A 53 -18.31 2.27 -3.10
C LEU A 53 -18.54 0.78 -3.31
N GLN A 54 -17.56 0.06 -3.88
CA GLN A 54 -17.67 -1.38 -4.13
C GLN A 54 -17.84 -2.20 -2.85
N LYS A 55 -17.19 -1.79 -1.76
CA LYS A 55 -17.23 -2.48 -0.46
C LYS A 55 -18.32 -1.95 0.48
N ASN A 56 -19.16 -1.00 0.02
CA ASN A 56 -20.21 -0.35 0.81
C ASN A 56 -19.71 0.26 2.13
N LEU A 57 -18.51 0.84 2.14
CA LEU A 57 -17.87 1.39 3.34
C LEU A 57 -18.27 2.84 3.66
N SER A 58 -19.15 3.45 2.86
CA SER A 58 -19.46 4.89 2.95
C SER A 58 -20.01 5.36 4.31
N ARG A 59 -20.67 4.48 5.07
CA ARG A 59 -21.21 4.81 6.41
C ARG A 59 -20.22 4.59 7.55
N SER A 60 -19.20 3.76 7.33
CA SER A 60 -18.22 3.37 8.35
C SER A 60 -16.89 3.07 7.66
N LEU A 61 -16.20 4.14 7.25
CA LEU A 61 -14.92 4.05 6.57
C LEU A 61 -13.81 3.84 7.61
N PRO A 62 -13.07 2.71 7.58
CA PRO A 62 -11.93 2.55 8.46
C PRO A 62 -10.84 3.57 8.12
N ALA A 63 -10.30 4.27 9.11
CA ALA A 63 -9.25 5.26 8.89
C ALA A 63 -8.03 4.68 8.17
N GLY A 64 -7.61 3.47 8.56
CA GLY A 64 -6.53 2.74 7.88
C GLY A 64 -6.83 2.40 6.42
N PHE A 65 -8.10 2.26 6.05
CA PHE A 65 -8.50 2.07 4.65
C PHE A 65 -8.41 3.38 3.86
N LEU A 66 -8.75 4.52 4.47
CA LEU A 66 -8.54 5.82 3.80
C LEU A 66 -7.05 6.11 3.60
N THR A 67 -6.20 5.68 4.54
CA THR A 67 -4.77 5.99 4.54
C THR A 67 -3.88 4.90 3.95
N TYR A 68 -4.41 3.77 3.48
CA TYR A 68 -3.56 2.69 2.92
C TYR A 68 -2.62 3.14 1.79
N PRO A 69 -2.94 4.13 0.93
CA PRO A 69 -1.98 4.60 -0.08
C PRO A 69 -0.74 5.24 0.55
N VAL A 70 -0.85 5.79 1.76
CA VAL A 70 0.26 6.37 2.51
C VAL A 70 1.17 5.27 3.05
N SER A 71 0.61 4.17 3.58
CA SER A 71 1.42 3.03 4.00
C SER A 71 2.09 2.35 2.83
N GLN A 72 1.42 2.23 1.67
CA GLN A 72 2.05 1.73 0.44
C GLN A 72 3.21 2.62 -0.04
N ALA A 73 3.08 3.95 0.08
CA ALA A 73 4.17 4.86 -0.22
C ALA A 73 5.36 4.62 0.72
N ALA A 74 5.12 4.42 2.02
CA ALA A 74 6.16 4.07 2.99
C ALA A 74 6.81 2.71 2.68
N ASP A 75 6.02 1.69 2.31
CA ASP A 75 6.52 0.38 1.91
C ASP A 75 7.47 0.49 0.71
N ILE A 76 7.19 1.35 -0.27
CA ILE A 76 8.04 1.55 -1.46
C ILE A 76 9.33 2.29 -1.10
N THR A 77 9.22 3.41 -0.40
CA THR A 77 10.37 4.30 -0.16
C THR A 77 11.32 3.78 0.92
N ALA A 78 10.83 3.00 1.89
CA ALA A 78 11.68 2.35 2.89
C ALA A 78 12.72 1.41 2.28
N PHE A 79 12.42 0.81 1.14
CA PHE A 79 13.34 -0.07 0.41
C PHE A 79 14.07 0.63 -0.75
N SER A 80 13.87 1.94 -0.94
CA SER A 80 14.46 2.70 -2.04
C SER A 80 14.18 2.04 -3.41
N ALA A 81 12.96 1.55 -3.64
CA ALA A 81 12.64 0.82 -4.85
C ALA A 81 12.62 1.73 -6.09
N ASP A 82 13.46 1.44 -7.08
CA ASP A 82 13.52 2.17 -8.35
C ASP A 82 12.35 1.85 -9.30
N ILE A 83 11.86 0.61 -9.25
CA ILE A 83 10.81 0.08 -10.12
C ILE A 83 9.76 -0.64 -9.27
N VAL A 84 8.49 -0.22 -9.41
CA VAL A 84 7.35 -0.83 -8.71
C VAL A 84 6.34 -1.35 -9.74
N PRO A 85 6.26 -2.67 -9.96
CA PRO A 85 5.21 -3.27 -10.77
C PRO A 85 3.85 -3.05 -10.12
N ALA A 86 2.93 -2.39 -10.82
CA ALA A 86 1.64 -2.02 -10.27
C ALA A 86 0.51 -2.30 -11.28
N GLY A 87 -0.65 -2.73 -10.79
CA GLY A 87 -1.84 -2.89 -11.64
C GLY A 87 -2.40 -1.54 -12.10
N ARG A 88 -3.21 -1.52 -13.16
CA ARG A 88 -3.85 -0.28 -13.67
C ARG A 88 -4.63 0.51 -12.61
N ARG A 89 -5.11 -0.14 -11.55
CA ARG A 89 -5.83 0.53 -10.44
C ARG A 89 -4.89 1.14 -9.39
N SER A 90 -3.61 0.76 -9.39
CA SER A 90 -2.62 1.27 -8.43
C SER A 90 -1.96 2.56 -8.91
N ILE A 91 -2.02 2.84 -10.21
CA ILE A 91 -1.60 4.11 -10.78
C ILE A 91 -2.71 5.15 -10.58
N ALA A 92 -2.46 6.16 -9.72
CA ALA A 92 -3.36 7.28 -9.51
C ALA A 92 -3.25 8.30 -10.66
N TYR A 93 -3.39 7.85 -11.89
CA TYR A 93 -3.61 8.73 -13.04
C TYR A 93 -5.13 8.91 -13.21
N ASP A 94 -5.59 10.14 -12.99
CA ASP A 94 -6.61 10.76 -13.83
C ASP A 94 -5.95 11.22 -15.14
#